data_AF-V8NIJ3-F1
#
_entry.id   AF-V8NIJ3-F1
#
_cell.length_a   1.000
_cell.length_b   1.000
_cell.length_c   1.000
_cell.angle_alpha   90.00
_cell.angle_beta   90.00
_cell.angle_gamma   90.00
#
_symmetry.space_group_name_H-M   'P 1'
#
loop_
_entity.id
_entity.type
_entity.pdbx_description
1 polymer ?
#
loop_
_entity_poly.entity_id
_entity_poly.type
_entity_poly.pdbx_seq_one_letter_code
_entity_poly.pdbx_strand_id
1 'polypeptide(L)'
;MQIGSYFGSEVCPVDVNGDGVTDVLLVAAPMYLGPQNKEIGCVYLYRVGQDARFGYAMLAVPDLNHDSFNDVVVGAPLEDNHQGAVYLYHGYRTTVLPRFKQRIESAALRLGLRYFGRSLDGQIDMDGDGLVDLAVGAQDAAVVLR
;
A
#
# COMPACT_ATOMS: atom_id res chain seq x y z
N MET A 1 5.15 16.55 -1.16
CA MET A 1 4.41 17.82 -1.36
C MET A 1 5.40 18.97 -1.39
N GLN A 2 5.12 20.04 -2.14
CA GLN A 2 5.98 21.23 -2.26
C GLN A 2 5.32 22.45 -1.61
N ILE A 3 6.07 23.22 -0.81
CA ILE A 3 5.58 24.47 -0.21
C ILE A 3 5.23 25.47 -1.32
N GLY A 4 4.12 26.20 -1.15
CA GLY A 4 3.65 27.19 -2.12
C GLY A 4 2.89 26.62 -3.33
N SER A 5 2.78 25.29 -3.45
CA SER A 5 2.12 24.64 -4.60
C SER A 5 0.59 24.77 -4.64
N TYR A 6 -0.02 25.39 -3.62
CA TYR A 6 -1.48 25.46 -3.45
C TYR A 6 -2.15 24.07 -3.40
N PHE A 7 -1.44 23.06 -2.88
CA PHE A 7 -1.99 21.72 -2.69
C PHE A 7 -3.29 21.76 -1.87
N GLY A 8 -4.36 21.17 -2.42
CA GLY A 8 -5.69 21.17 -1.82
C GLY A 8 -6.57 22.36 -2.20
N SER A 9 -6.16 23.19 -3.17
CA SER A 9 -6.98 24.33 -3.65
C SER A 9 -8.30 23.90 -4.27
N GLU A 10 -8.34 22.69 -4.83
CA GLU A 10 -9.52 22.05 -5.37
C GLU A 10 -9.45 20.55 -5.07
N VAL A 11 -10.61 19.97 -4.74
CA VAL A 11 -10.75 18.53 -4.52
C VAL A 11 -11.98 18.02 -5.26
N CYS A 12 -11.86 16.82 -5.85
CA CYS A 12 -12.96 16.19 -6.58
C CYS A 12 -13.06 14.71 -6.16
N PRO A 13 -14.11 14.34 -5.39
CA PRO A 13 -14.42 12.94 -5.15
C PRO A 13 -15.02 12.33 -6.41
N VAL A 14 -14.51 11.17 -6.80
CA VAL A 14 -14.93 10.44 -8.00
C VAL A 14 -15.27 9.02 -7.59
N ASP A 15 -16.53 8.65 -7.77
CA ASP A 15 -16.99 7.27 -7.86
C ASP A 15 -16.73 6.82 -9.30
N VAL A 16 -15.71 5.98 -9.51
CA VAL A 16 -15.23 5.56 -10.82
C VAL A 16 -16.00 4.33 -11.31
N ASN A 17 -16.44 3.48 -10.39
CA ASN A 17 -17.10 2.22 -10.68
C ASN A 17 -18.65 2.31 -10.65
N GLY A 18 -19.20 3.40 -10.11
CA GLY A 18 -20.63 3.70 -10.04
C GLY A 18 -21.38 3.00 -8.90
N ASP A 19 -20.69 2.53 -7.86
CA ASP A 19 -21.30 1.80 -6.73
C ASP A 19 -21.90 2.70 -5.64
N GLY A 20 -21.82 4.03 -5.81
CA GLY A 20 -22.30 5.02 -4.86
C GLY A 20 -21.29 5.36 -3.77
N VAL A 21 -20.08 4.81 -3.82
CA VAL A 21 -18.97 5.07 -2.91
C VAL A 21 -17.85 5.79 -3.67
N THR A 22 -17.23 6.78 -3.04
CA THR A 22 -16.07 7.46 -3.64
C THR A 22 -14.87 6.53 -3.71
N ASP A 23 -14.43 6.18 -4.92
CA ASP A 23 -13.23 5.37 -5.17
C ASP A 23 -11.93 6.18 -5.11
N VAL A 24 -11.99 7.43 -5.58
CA VAL A 24 -10.82 8.27 -5.84
C VAL A 24 -11.09 9.70 -5.40
N LEU A 25 -10.12 10.33 -4.73
CA LEU A 25 -10.08 11.75 -4.47
C LEU A 25 -8.96 12.38 -5.31
N LEU A 26 -9.34 13.26 -6.23
CA LEU A 26 -8.41 14.12 -6.93
C LEU A 26 -8.11 15.35 -6.08
N VAL A 27 -6.83 15.70 -5.95
CA VAL A 27 -6.39 16.88 -5.20
C VAL A 27 -5.46 17.72 -6.07
N ALA A 28 -5.86 18.95 -6.35
CA ALA A 28 -5.08 19.85 -7.19
C ALA A 28 -3.95 20.55 -6.42
N ALA A 29 -2.84 20.79 -7.11
CA ALA A 29 -1.74 21.65 -6.69
C ALA A 29 -1.31 22.52 -7.89
N PRO A 30 -2.09 23.55 -8.24
CA PRO A 30 -1.94 24.29 -9.49
C PRO A 30 -0.61 25.05 -9.59
N MET A 31 -0.01 25.42 -8.46
CA MET A 31 1.27 26.16 -8.42
C MET A 31 2.48 25.23 -8.21
N TYR A 32 2.33 23.93 -8.48
CA TYR A 32 3.44 22.98 -8.40
C TYR A 32 4.54 23.32 -9.43
N LEU A 33 5.78 23.41 -8.96
CA LEU A 33 6.96 23.72 -9.77
C LEU A 33 7.64 22.43 -10.24
N GLY A 34 7.82 22.34 -11.56
CA GLY A 34 8.57 21.28 -12.23
C GLY A 34 10.07 21.60 -12.37
N PRO A 35 10.80 20.85 -13.23
CA PRO A 35 12.19 21.14 -13.53
C PRO A 35 12.38 22.60 -13.95
N GLN A 36 13.47 23.24 -13.51
CA GLN A 36 13.80 24.65 -13.75
C GLN A 36 12.85 25.67 -13.09
N ASN A 37 12.15 25.32 -12.01
CA ASN A 37 11.23 26.21 -11.28
C ASN A 37 10.09 26.78 -12.14
N LYS A 38 9.66 26.05 -13.17
CA LYS A 38 8.48 26.42 -13.95
C LYS A 38 7.22 25.88 -13.30
N GLU A 39 6.21 26.73 -13.12
CA GLU A 39 4.86 26.29 -12.74
C GLU A 39 4.29 25.38 -13.82
N ILE A 40 4.01 24.13 -13.46
CA ILE A 40 3.42 23.13 -14.35
C ILE A 40 2.10 22.59 -13.79
N GLY A 41 1.82 22.84 -12.50
CA GLY A 41 0.70 22.25 -11.80
C GLY A 41 0.86 20.74 -11.60
N CYS A 42 0.09 20.20 -10.66
CA CYS A 42 0.01 18.76 -10.43
C CYS A 42 -1.40 18.41 -9.93
N VAL A 43 -1.88 17.23 -10.30
CA VAL A 43 -3.09 16.64 -9.71
C VAL A 43 -2.69 15.31 -9.10
N TYR A 44 -2.93 15.19 -7.80
CA TYR A 44 -2.68 13.97 -7.05
C TYR A 44 -3.94 13.12 -7.04
N LEU A 45 -3.76 11.82 -7.26
CA LEU A 45 -4.83 10.83 -7.23
C LEU A 45 -4.68 10.00 -5.96
N TYR A 46 -5.66 10.12 -5.06
CA TYR A 46 -5.73 9.32 -3.84
C TYR A 46 -6.84 8.30 -3.99
N ARG A 47 -6.50 7.00 -3.91
CA ARG A 47 -7.52 5.97 -3.82
C ARG A 47 -8.15 6.02 -2.43
N VAL A 48 -9.46 6.19 -2.38
CA VAL A 48 -10.26 6.19 -1.15
C VAL A 48 -10.94 4.83 -1.10
N GLY A 49 -10.30 3.87 -0.43
CA GLY A 49 -10.94 2.59 -0.16
C GLY A 49 -11.77 2.70 1.12
N GLN A 50 -13.07 2.44 1.05
CA GLN A 50 -13.85 2.29 2.28
C GLN A 50 -13.50 0.99 2.99
N ASP A 51 -13.52 1.08 4.33
CA ASP A 51 -13.53 -0.02 5.28
C ASP A 51 -12.41 -1.05 5.25
N ALA A 52 -11.38 -0.95 4.40
CA ALA A 52 -10.24 -1.88 4.43
C ALA A 52 -9.09 -1.41 5.35
N ARG A 53 -9.03 -0.10 5.65
CA ARG A 53 -7.84 0.58 6.21
C ARG A 53 -6.55 0.16 5.49
N PHE A 54 -6.61 0.08 4.16
CA PHE A 54 -5.41 -0.17 3.34
C PHE A 54 -4.34 0.88 3.65
N GLY A 55 -3.11 0.44 3.93
CA GLY A 55 -2.05 1.33 4.42
C GLY A 55 -1.96 1.44 5.95
N TYR A 56 -2.75 0.66 6.70
CA TYR A 56 -2.70 0.66 8.17
C TYR A 56 -1.31 0.28 8.71
N ALA A 57 -0.68 -0.70 8.06
CA ALA A 57 0.72 -1.04 8.26
C ALA A 57 1.42 -1.07 6.90
N MET A 58 2.67 -0.63 6.85
CA MET A 58 3.48 -0.61 5.63
C MET A 58 4.92 -0.96 5.99
N LEU A 59 5.56 -1.72 5.12
CA LEU A 59 6.94 -2.15 5.28
C LEU A 59 7.64 -2.15 3.93
N ALA A 60 8.82 -1.54 3.87
CA ALA A 60 9.76 -1.81 2.79
C ALA A 60 10.52 -3.09 3.14
N VAL A 61 10.47 -4.07 2.25
CA VAL A 61 11.18 -5.34 2.39
C VAL A 61 12.33 -5.37 1.39
N PRO A 62 13.46 -6.01 1.71
CA PRO A 62 14.48 -6.30 0.72
C PRO A 62 13.87 -7.03 -0.47
N ASP A 63 14.54 -6.90 -1.61
CA ASP A 63 14.17 -7.49 -2.89
C ASP A 63 13.70 -8.96 -2.79
N LEU A 64 12.37 -9.17 -2.87
CA LEU A 64 11.75 -10.49 -2.72
C LEU A 64 11.72 -11.29 -4.02
N ASN A 65 11.87 -10.62 -5.16
CA ASN A 65 11.83 -11.25 -6.48
C ASN A 65 13.21 -11.33 -7.17
N HIS A 66 14.26 -10.88 -6.49
CA HIS A 66 15.65 -10.82 -6.95
C HIS A 66 15.87 -9.91 -8.18
N ASP A 67 15.09 -8.83 -8.33
CA ASP A 67 15.22 -7.86 -9.42
C ASP A 67 16.14 -6.66 -9.12
N SER A 68 16.82 -6.70 -7.97
CA SER A 68 17.68 -5.67 -7.38
C SER A 68 16.98 -4.42 -6.87
N PHE A 69 15.65 -4.44 -6.71
CA PHE A 69 14.88 -3.36 -6.12
C PHE A 69 14.14 -3.81 -4.87
N ASN A 70 14.13 -2.96 -3.84
CA ASN A 70 13.34 -3.23 -2.64
C ASN A 70 11.84 -3.20 -2.97
N ASP A 71 11.11 -4.12 -2.35
CA ASP A 71 9.66 -4.24 -2.51
C ASP A 71 8.91 -3.60 -1.34
N VAL A 72 7.59 -3.49 -1.48
CA VAL A 72 6.73 -2.88 -0.48
C VAL A 72 5.57 -3.80 -0.16
N VAL A 73 5.34 -4.02 1.14
CA VAL A 73 4.18 -4.73 1.66
C VAL A 73 3.26 -3.73 2.35
N VAL A 74 1.95 -3.83 2.05
CA VAL A 74 0.93 -2.96 2.61
C VAL A 74 -0.20 -3.80 3.22
N GLY A 75 -0.55 -3.51 4.47
CA GLY A 75 -1.63 -4.17 5.20
C GLY A 75 -2.97 -3.47 5.05
N ALA A 76 -4.04 -4.27 5.00
CA ALA A 76 -5.43 -3.85 4.93
C ALA A 76 -6.28 -4.69 5.91
N PRO A 77 -6.14 -4.48 7.23
CA PRO A 77 -6.69 -5.37 8.25
C PRO A 77 -8.21 -5.42 8.31
N LEU A 78 -8.92 -4.43 7.77
CA LEU A 78 -10.38 -4.40 7.84
C LEU A 78 -11.05 -4.99 6.58
N GLU A 79 -10.26 -5.34 5.57
CA GLU A 79 -10.77 -5.95 4.33
C GLU A 79 -11.41 -7.33 4.59
N ASP A 80 -12.22 -7.80 3.64
CA ASP A 80 -12.90 -9.11 3.69
C ASP A 80 -13.70 -9.34 4.99
N ASN A 81 -14.51 -8.36 5.39
CA ASN A 81 -15.27 -8.38 6.65
C ASN A 81 -14.38 -8.52 7.89
N HIS A 82 -13.34 -7.68 8.00
CA HIS A 82 -12.38 -7.67 9.11
C HIS A 82 -11.49 -8.92 9.21
N GLN A 83 -11.45 -9.77 8.18
CA GLN A 83 -10.47 -10.86 8.12
C GLN A 83 -9.07 -10.30 7.84
N GLY A 84 -9.00 -9.32 6.93
CA GLY A 84 -7.80 -8.61 6.57
C GLY A 84 -6.96 -9.28 5.49
N ALA A 85 -6.15 -8.46 4.81
CA ALA A 85 -5.25 -8.87 3.75
C ALA A 85 -3.93 -8.09 3.80
N VAL A 86 -2.90 -8.62 3.13
CA VAL A 86 -1.66 -7.90 2.82
C VAL A 86 -1.40 -7.93 1.31
N TYR A 87 -0.76 -6.87 0.83
CA TYR A 87 -0.48 -6.63 -0.58
C TYR A 87 1.00 -6.43 -0.81
N LEU A 88 1.55 -7.13 -1.81
CA LEU A 88 2.94 -6.99 -2.24
C LEU A 88 3.01 -6.16 -3.52
N TYR A 89 3.84 -5.12 -3.50
CA TYR A 89 4.16 -4.27 -4.63
C TYR A 89 5.64 -4.32 -4.92
N HIS A 90 6.01 -4.55 -6.18
CA HIS A 90 7.43 -4.55 -6.54
C HIS A 90 8.00 -3.15 -6.69
N GLY A 91 9.24 -3.00 -6.26
CA GLY A 91 10.09 -1.88 -6.61
C GLY A 91 10.40 -1.86 -8.11
N TYR A 92 10.70 -0.69 -8.64
CA TYR A 92 11.22 -0.54 -10.00
C TYR A 92 12.01 0.76 -10.13
N ARG A 93 13.33 0.66 -10.28
CA ARG A 93 14.25 1.81 -10.43
C ARG A 93 14.13 2.80 -9.26
N THR A 94 13.35 3.85 -9.45
CA THR A 94 13.15 4.95 -8.49
C THR A 94 11.69 5.07 -8.04
N THR A 95 10.86 4.05 -8.30
CA THR A 95 9.43 4.04 -7.96
C THR A 95 8.99 2.64 -7.50
N VAL A 96 7.74 2.54 -7.04
CA VAL A 96 7.02 1.29 -6.82
C VAL A 96 6.01 1.11 -7.94
N LEU A 97 5.81 -0.12 -8.41
CA LEU A 97 4.79 -0.41 -9.43
C LEU A 97 3.39 -0.17 -8.84
N PRO A 98 2.47 0.49 -9.55
CA PRO A 98 1.16 0.87 -9.00
C PRO A 98 0.20 -0.31 -8.82
N ARG A 99 0.50 -1.46 -9.43
CA ARG A 99 -0.32 -2.68 -9.34
C ARG A 99 0.36 -3.67 -8.42
N PHE A 100 -0.36 -4.11 -7.38
CA PHE A 100 0.12 -5.19 -6.52
C PHE A 100 0.33 -6.45 -7.35
N LYS A 101 1.37 -7.19 -7.00
CA LYS A 101 1.79 -8.43 -7.67
C LYS A 101 1.18 -9.64 -6.99
N GLN A 102 0.99 -9.54 -5.68
CA GLN A 102 0.34 -10.56 -4.88
C GLN A 102 -0.54 -9.90 -3.83
N ARG A 103 -1.67 -10.56 -3.55
CA ARG A 103 -2.55 -10.25 -2.43
C ARG A 103 -2.69 -11.54 -1.62
N ILE A 104 -2.43 -11.46 -0.32
CA ILE A 104 -2.51 -12.59 0.60
C ILE A 104 -3.64 -12.27 1.58
N GLU A 105 -4.74 -12.99 1.43
CA GLU A 105 -5.91 -12.88 2.28
C GLU A 105 -5.84 -13.87 3.44
N SER A 106 -6.39 -13.49 4.60
CA SER A 106 -6.45 -14.40 5.75
C SER A 106 -7.20 -15.71 5.43
N ALA A 107 -8.24 -15.65 4.60
CA ALA A 107 -9.05 -16.81 4.25
C ALA A 107 -8.23 -17.92 3.54
N ALA A 108 -7.26 -17.54 2.70
CA ALA A 108 -6.39 -18.46 2.00
C ALA A 108 -5.49 -19.27 2.95
N LEU A 109 -5.17 -18.70 4.12
CA LEU A 109 -4.39 -19.39 5.16
C LEU A 109 -5.23 -20.40 5.96
N ARG A 110 -6.57 -20.35 5.86
CA ARG A 110 -7.52 -21.21 6.61
C ARG A 110 -7.34 -21.18 8.13
N LEU A 111 -6.84 -20.05 8.65
CA LEU A 111 -6.55 -19.86 10.08
C LEU A 111 -7.68 -19.13 10.83
N GLY A 112 -8.71 -18.63 10.12
CA GLY A 112 -9.81 -17.88 10.73
C GLY A 112 -9.38 -16.59 11.42
N LEU A 113 -8.33 -15.94 10.91
CA LEU A 113 -7.77 -14.74 11.53
C LEU A 113 -8.71 -13.55 11.32
N ARG A 114 -8.57 -12.58 12.21
CA ARG A 114 -9.14 -11.24 12.05
C ARG A 114 -8.05 -10.20 12.10
N TYR A 115 -8.28 -9.07 11.43
CA TYR A 115 -7.33 -7.96 11.39
C TYR A 115 -5.95 -8.36 10.88
N PHE A 116 -5.87 -9.33 9.97
CA PHE A 116 -4.62 -9.77 9.36
C PHE A 116 -4.00 -8.64 8.54
N GLY A 117 -2.71 -8.37 8.73
CA GLY A 117 -2.05 -7.22 8.13
C GLY A 117 -2.08 -5.96 9.00
N ARG A 118 -2.45 -6.06 10.29
CA ARG A 118 -2.44 -4.91 11.20
C ARG A 118 -1.05 -4.45 11.63
N SER A 119 -0.04 -5.30 11.48
CA SER A 119 1.37 -5.02 11.72
C SER A 119 2.22 -5.91 10.82
N LEU A 120 3.39 -5.42 10.42
CA LEU A 120 4.28 -6.09 9.48
C LEU A 120 5.73 -5.98 9.97
N ASP A 121 6.51 -7.05 9.79
CA ASP A 121 7.97 -7.06 9.90
C ASP A 121 8.55 -8.04 8.87
N GLY A 122 9.76 -7.80 8.38
CA GLY A 122 10.27 -8.53 7.22
C GLY A 122 11.64 -8.03 6.77
N GLN A 123 12.57 -8.00 7.71
CA GLN A 123 13.94 -7.50 7.53
C GLN A 123 14.99 -8.60 7.73
N ILE A 124 14.57 -9.80 8.14
CA ILE A 124 15.45 -10.87 8.60
C ILE A 124 14.98 -12.18 7.96
N ASP A 125 15.92 -12.92 7.42
CA ASP A 125 15.80 -14.34 7.10
C ASP A 125 15.79 -15.13 8.42
N MET A 126 14.64 -15.69 8.80
CA MET A 126 14.47 -16.38 10.07
C MET A 126 14.81 -17.87 9.99
N ASP A 127 14.78 -18.50 8.81
CA ASP A 127 15.04 -19.93 8.63
C ASP A 127 16.39 -20.27 7.99
N GLY A 128 17.11 -19.25 7.51
CA GLY A 128 18.47 -19.34 7.00
C GLY A 128 18.55 -19.81 5.55
N ASP A 129 17.47 -19.71 4.77
CA ASP A 129 17.43 -20.12 3.37
C ASP A 129 17.96 -19.05 2.39
N GLY A 130 18.26 -17.85 2.89
CA GLY A 130 18.75 -16.71 2.12
C GLY A 130 17.65 -15.81 1.54
N LEU A 131 16.37 -16.10 1.81
CA LEU A 131 15.22 -15.28 1.47
C LEU A 131 14.71 -14.53 2.70
N VAL A 132 14.04 -13.40 2.48
CA VAL A 132 13.47 -12.63 3.59
C VAL A 132 12.10 -13.16 3.95
N ASP A 133 11.93 -13.53 5.21
CA ASP A 133 10.64 -13.92 5.75
C ASP A 133 9.79 -12.70 6.12
N LEU A 134 8.48 -12.77 5.86
CA LEU A 134 7.51 -11.73 6.21
C LEU A 134 6.65 -12.17 7.41
N ALA A 135 6.81 -11.51 8.54
CA ALA A 135 5.94 -11.65 9.69
C ALA A 135 4.74 -10.69 9.60
N VAL A 136 3.54 -11.24 9.69
CA VAL A 136 2.27 -10.50 9.60
C VAL A 136 1.45 -10.70 10.88
N GLY A 137 1.13 -9.59 11.54
CA GLY A 137 0.26 -9.61 12.72
C GLY A 137 -1.22 -9.69 12.37
N ALA A 138 -1.96 -10.36 13.23
CA ALA A 138 -3.41 -10.43 13.26
C ALA A 138 -3.92 -10.19 14.69
N GLN A 139 -5.23 -10.25 14.89
CA GLN A 139 -5.81 -10.31 16.23
C GLN A 139 -5.44 -11.65 16.88
N ASP A 140 -4.82 -11.58 18.07
CA ASP A 140 -4.42 -12.70 18.91
C ASP A 140 -3.46 -13.72 18.25
N ALA A 141 -2.87 -13.36 17.10
CA ALA A 141 -1.96 -14.22 16.35
C ALA A 141 -0.95 -13.42 15.51
N ALA A 142 0.12 -14.09 15.09
CA ALA A 142 1.03 -13.64 14.04
C ALA A 142 1.36 -14.83 13.12
N VAL A 143 1.57 -14.56 11.84
CA VAL A 143 1.89 -15.55 10.81
C VAL A 143 3.21 -15.15 10.17
N VAL A 144 4.10 -16.12 9.97
CA VAL A 144 5.31 -15.93 9.17
C VAL A 144 5.06 -16.52 7.78
N LEU A 145 5.29 -15.71 6.75
CA LEU A 145 5.20 -16.05 5.35
C LEU A 145 6.62 -16.16 4.78
N ARG A 146 6.82 -17.18 3.95
CA ARG A 146 8.07 -17.61 3.34
C ARG A 146 7.77 -18.02 1.90
#